data_AF-A0A967U4R4-F1
#
_entry.id   AF-A0A967U4R4-F1
#
_cell.length_a   1.000
_cell.length_b   1.000
_cell.length_c   1.000
_cell.angle_alpha   90.00
_cell.angle_beta   90.00
_cell.angle_gamma   90.00
#
_symmetry.space_group_name_H-M   'P 1'
#
loop_
_entity.id
_entity.type
_entity.pdbx_description
1 polymer ?
#
loop_
_entity_poly.entity_id
_entity_poly.type
_entity_poly.pdbx_seq_one_letter_code
_entity_poly.pdbx_strand_id
1 'polypeptide(L)' 'MKKLFKGYYELTEEDFQILWDNATFIFDTNTLLNLYRYQEGTRKQLFKFLKNIKKEYGYHTM' A
#
# COMPACT_ATOMS: atom_id res chain seq x y z
N MET A 1 -6.40 -7.91 26.86
CA MET A 1 -6.15 -6.45 26.85
C MET A 1 -6.24 -5.83 25.45
N LYS A 2 -5.65 -6.40 24.37
CA LYS A 2 -5.72 -5.84 23.00
C LYS A 2 -7.14 -5.51 22.49
N LYS A 3 -8.17 -6.29 22.86
CA LYS A 3 -9.59 -6.03 22.50
C LYS A 3 -10.27 -4.95 23.33
N LEU A 4 -9.79 -4.70 24.55
CA LEU A 4 -10.37 -3.75 25.51
C LEU A 4 -9.69 -2.37 25.43
N PHE A 5 -8.46 -2.32 24.94
CA PHE A 5 -7.69 -1.09 24.76
C PHE A 5 -7.09 -1.08 23.36
N LYS A 6 -7.59 -0.18 22.49
CA LYS A 6 -7.04 0.01 21.15
C LYS A 6 -5.76 0.87 21.26
N GLY A 7 -4.63 0.22 21.52
CA GLY A 7 -3.31 0.82 21.50
C GLY A 7 -2.51 0.36 20.28
N TYR A 8 -1.32 0.95 20.09
CA TYR A 8 -0.35 0.42 19.14
C TYR A 8 0.19 -0.92 19.68
N TYR A 9 0.10 -1.96 18.86
CA TYR A 9 0.71 -3.25 19.12
C TYR A 9 1.55 -3.61 17.91
N GLU A 10 2.73 -4.14 18.16
CA GLU A 10 3.54 -4.71 17.08
C GLU A 10 2.77 -5.85 16.42
N LEU A 11 2.72 -5.79 15.09
CA LEU A 11 2.15 -6.81 14.23
C LEU A 11 3.19 -7.91 14.05
N THR A 12 2.74 -9.15 14.07
CA THR A 12 3.57 -10.29 13.66
C THR A 12 3.73 -10.30 12.13
N GLU A 13 4.66 -11.09 11.60
CA GLU A 13 4.80 -11.28 10.16
C GLU A 13 3.48 -11.79 9.53
N GLU A 14 2.78 -12.69 10.22
CA GLU A 14 1.47 -13.22 9.83
C GLU A 14 0.40 -12.12 9.79
N ASP A 15 0.37 -11.24 10.80
CA ASP A 15 -0.55 -10.10 10.83
C ASP A 15 -0.28 -9.14 9.67
N PHE A 16 1.00 -8.90 9.33
CA PHE A 16 1.36 -8.09 8.17
C PHE A 16 0.91 -8.74 6.86
N GLN A 17 1.09 -10.05 6.70
CA GLN A 17 0.64 -10.76 5.51
C GLN A 17 -0.87 -10.63 5.33
N ILE A 18 -1.65 -10.86 6.39
CA ILE A 18 -3.11 -10.69 6.39
C ILE A 18 -3.48 -9.24 6.02
N LEU A 19 -2.77 -8.26 6.55
CA LEU A 19 -3.01 -6.86 6.24
C LEU A 19 -2.76 -6.57 4.75
N TRP A 20 -1.64 -7.02 4.19
CA TRP A 20 -1.32 -6.82 2.77
C TRP A 20 -2.32 -7.52 1.85
N ASP A 21 -2.74 -8.73 2.19
CA ASP A 21 -3.72 -9.50 1.40
C ASP A 21 -5.11 -8.84 1.41
N ASN A 22 -5.53 -8.24 2.53
CA ASN A 22 -6.89 -7.71 2.69
C ASN A 22 -6.98 -6.18 2.63
N ALA A 23 -5.85 -5.47 2.48
CA ALA A 23 -5.83 -4.01 2.48
C ALA A 23 -6.42 -3.41 1.19
N THR A 24 -7.09 -2.28 1.34
CA THR A 24 -7.40 -1.38 0.23
C THR A 24 -6.34 -0.30 0.14
N PHE A 25 -5.59 -0.27 -0.97
CA PHE A 25 -4.59 0.75 -1.23
C PHE A 25 -5.27 2.06 -1.67
N ILE A 26 -5.08 3.12 -0.91
CA ILE A 26 -5.59 4.46 -1.21
C ILE A 26 -4.39 5.40 -1.36
N PHE A 27 -4.31 6.09 -2.49
CA PHE A 27 -3.29 7.11 -2.72
C PHE A 27 -3.76 8.45 -2.16
N ASP A 28 -2.85 9.16 -1.49
CA ASP A 28 -3.10 10.54 -1.09
C ASP A 28 -3.03 11.49 -2.30
N THR A 29 -3.59 12.70 -2.16
CA THR A 29 -3.53 13.71 -3.22
C THR A 29 -2.10 14.11 -3.57
N ASN A 30 -1.18 14.09 -2.59
CA ASN A 30 0.22 14.42 -2.82
C ASN A 30 0.90 13.43 -3.76
N THR A 31 0.56 12.15 -3.69
CA THR A 31 1.04 11.12 -4.63
C THR A 31 0.68 11.50 -6.06
N LEU A 32 -0.53 11.99 -6.30
CA LEU A 32 -0.95 12.46 -7.62
C LEU A 32 -0.16 13.69 -8.06
N LEU A 33 -0.01 14.69 -7.19
CA LEU A 33 0.76 15.91 -7.50
C LEU A 33 2.24 15.60 -7.78
N ASN A 34 2.80 14.64 -7.03
CA ASN A 34 4.18 14.20 -7.19
C ASN A 34 4.40 13.51 -8.55
N LEU A 35 3.44 12.74 -9.05
CA LEU A 35 3.52 12.17 -10.41
C LEU A 35 3.71 13.24 -11.50
N TYR A 36 3.07 14.40 -11.35
CA TYR A 36 3.24 15.51 -12.30
C TYR A 36 4.57 16.25 -12.15
N ARG A 37 5.08 16.38 -10.92
CA ARG A 37 6.31 17.12 -10.61
C ARG A 37 7.58 16.31 -10.83
N TYR A 38 7.50 14.99 -10.73
CA TYR A 38 8.66 14.13 -10.84
C TYR A 38 9.24 14.10 -12.26
N GLN A 39 10.57 14.02 -12.30
CA GLN A 39 11.29 13.70 -13.52
C GLN A 39 10.81 12.36 -14.07
N GLU A 40 10.88 12.21 -15.39
CA GLU A 40 10.34 11.05 -16.09
C GLU A 40 10.86 9.72 -15.54
N GLY A 41 12.14 9.65 -15.18
CA GLY A 41 12.75 8.45 -14.60
C GLY A 41 12.07 8.01 -13.30
N THR A 42 11.93 8.93 -12.34
CA THR A 42 11.28 8.68 -11.05
C THR A 42 9.80 8.31 -11.23
N ARG A 43 9.10 8.99 -12.14
CA ARG A 43 7.70 8.66 -12.47
C ARG A 43 7.57 7.23 -13.03
N LYS A 44 8.47 6.82 -13.95
CA LYS A 44 8.48 5.45 -14.49
C LYS A 44 8.75 4.41 -13.40
N GLN A 45 9.66 4.69 -12.47
CA GLN A 45 9.94 3.80 -11.34
C GLN A 45 8.72 3.65 -10.42
N LEU A 46 8.04 4.75 -10.09
CA LEU A 46 6.80 4.70 -9.31
C LEU A 46 5.73 3.87 -10.01
N PHE A 47 5.49 4.08 -11.31
CA PHE A 47 4.54 3.24 -12.06
C PHE A 47 4.93 1.76 -12.10
N LYS A 48 6.23 1.43 -12.20
CA LYS A 48 6.70 0.04 -12.14
C LYS A 48 6.37 -0.59 -10.78
N PHE A 49 6.61 0.14 -9.69
CA PHE A 49 6.29 -0.31 -8.34
C PHE A 49 4.78 -0.55 -8.16
N LEU A 50 3.93 0.40 -8.58
CA LEU A 50 2.48 0.27 -8.49
C LEU A 50 1.95 -0.92 -9.31
N LYS A 51 2.54 -1.20 -10.48
CA LYS A 51 2.21 -2.39 -11.27
C LYS A 51 2.58 -3.69 -10.57
N ASN A 52 3.70 -3.72 -9.85
CA ASN A 52 4.10 -4.89 -9.07
C ASN A 52 3.11 -5.14 -7.91
N ILE A 53 2.76 -4.09 -7.15
CA ILE A 53 1.73 -4.19 -6.09
C ILE A 53 0.42 -4.71 -6.67
N LYS A 54 -0.04 -4.17 -7.81
CA LYS A 54 -1.26 -4.65 -8.45
C LYS A 54 -1.18 -6.12 -8.85
N LYS A 55 -0.02 -6.58 -9.34
CA LYS A 55 0.16 -7.99 -9.70
C LYS A 55 0.09 -8.91 -8.48
N GLU A 56 0.62 -8.46 -7.35
CA GLU A 56 0.77 -9.26 -6.13
C GLU A 56 -0.51 -9.25 -5.27
N TYR A 57 -1.16 -8.09 -5.14
CA TYR A 57 -2.29 -7.88 -4.21
C TYR A 57 -3.58 -7.38 -4.90
N GLY A 58 -3.55 -7.07 -6.20
CA GLY A 58 -4.63 -6.35 -6.90
C GLY A 58 -5.78 -7.21 -7.44
N TYR A 59 -5.85 -8.50 -7.11
CA TYR A 59 -6.90 -9.42 -7.61
C TYR A 59 -8.03 -9.70 -6.61
N HIS A 60 -8.06 -9.05 -5.45
CA HIS A 60 -9.04 -9.34 -4.39
C HIS A 60 -10.37 -8.57 -4.54
N THR A 61 -10.78 -8.26 -5.78
CA THR A 61 -12.10 -7.67 -6.05
C THR A 61 -12.66 -8.26 -7.34
N MET A 62 -13.27 -9.45 -7.22
CA MET A 62 -14.40 -9.90 -8.02
C MET A 62 -15.44 -10.49 -7.08
#